data_AF-A0A2M7TVT1-F1
#
_entry.id   AF-A0A2M7TVT1-F1
#
_cell.length_a   1.000
_cell.length_b   1.000
_cell.length_c   1.000
_cell.angle_alpha   90.00
_cell.angle_beta   90.00
_cell.angle_gamma   90.00
#
_symmetry.space_group_name_H-M   'P 1'
#
loop_
_entity.id
_entity.type
_entity.pdbx_description
1 polymer ?
#
loop_
_entity_poly.entity_id
_entity_poly.type
_entity_poly.pdbx_seq_one_letter_code
_entity_poly.pdbx_strand_id
1 'polypeptide(L)'
;MTQIDIAKLLISAAGKQLTHSYEAYKKKDITYEIEECIQALILFQAGMEAIINDEITNHPLLSSVKSEESDLNTHFKSLSFKNKWTKSYEALQIREFEYLEAYLDFYSQYRIPITHPKRRYVSLSIYRFRKIYEGIENGWYAVQLLYAVLGKELTSWELFCKEYSLVLLDD
;
A
#
# COMPACT_ATOMS: atom_id res chain seq x y z
N MET A 1 -14.17 7.61 11.81
CA MET A 1 -13.82 8.91 11.20
C MET A 1 -12.30 9.14 11.22
N THR A 2 -11.59 8.85 12.31
CA THR A 2 -10.14 9.11 12.45
C THR A 2 -9.20 8.28 11.54
N GLN A 3 -9.52 7.01 11.23
CA GLN A 3 -8.60 6.14 10.47
C GLN A 3 -8.50 6.50 8.98
N ILE A 4 -9.61 6.89 8.35
CA ILE A 4 -9.61 7.35 6.95
C ILE A 4 -8.80 8.65 6.81
N ASP A 5 -8.91 9.58 7.75
CA ASP A 5 -8.13 10.83 7.71
C ASP A 5 -6.63 10.55 7.87
N ILE A 6 -6.27 9.60 8.74
CA ILE A 6 -4.89 9.11 8.88
C ILE A 6 -4.42 8.46 7.57
N ALA A 7 -5.24 7.61 6.95
CA ALA A 7 -4.88 6.97 5.68
C ALA A 7 -4.59 8.01 4.58
N LYS A 8 -5.44 9.03 4.44
CA LYS A 8 -5.24 10.12 3.48
C LYS A 8 -3.96 10.90 3.74
N LEU A 9 -3.66 11.22 5.01
CA LEU A 9 -2.42 11.89 5.39
C LEU A 9 -1.19 11.05 5.04
N LEU A 10 -1.21 9.75 5.34
CA LEU A 10 -0.12 8.83 5.06
C LEU A 10 0.11 8.64 3.56
N ILE A 11 -0.96 8.50 2.78
CA ILE A 11 -0.91 8.36 1.32
C ILE A 11 -0.38 9.64 0.66
N SER A 12 -0.85 10.82 1.10
CA SER A 12 -0.32 12.10 0.61
C SER A 12 1.17 12.26 0.93
N ALA A 13 1.58 11.89 2.15
CA ALA A 13 2.99 11.89 2.52
C ALA A 13 3.81 10.92 1.66
N ALA A 14 3.28 9.72 1.36
CA ALA A 14 3.93 8.78 0.46
C ALA A 14 4.12 9.36 -0.95
N GLY A 15 3.13 10.07 -1.49
CA GLY A 15 3.23 10.77 -2.79
C GLY A 15 4.35 11.81 -2.81
N LYS A 16 4.50 12.59 -1.74
CA LYS A 16 5.61 13.57 -1.61
C LYS A 16 6.98 12.89 -1.61
N GLN A 17 7.12 11.81 -0.83
CA GLN A 17 8.37 11.04 -0.77
C GLN A 17 8.69 10.39 -2.13
N LEU A 18 7.67 9.88 -2.82
CA LEU A 18 7.84 9.34 -4.17
C LEU A 18 8.30 10.43 -5.16
N THR A 19 7.81 11.65 -5.01
CA THR A 19 8.26 12.82 -5.80
C THR A 19 9.73 13.14 -5.56
N HIS A 20 10.16 13.24 -4.31
CA HIS A 20 11.56 13.49 -3.98
C HIS A 20 12.46 12.37 -4.50
N SER A 21 12.02 11.11 -4.38
CA SER A 21 12.78 9.97 -4.94
C SER A 21 12.92 10.05 -6.46
N TYR A 22 11.88 10.52 -7.17
CA TYR A 22 11.95 10.77 -8.61
C TYR A 22 12.92 11.90 -8.97
N GLU A 23 12.94 12.98 -8.20
CA GLU A 23 13.92 14.06 -8.38
C GLU A 23 15.35 13.59 -8.15
N ALA A 24 15.57 12.79 -7.11
CA ALA A 24 16.86 12.18 -6.80
C ALA A 24 17.31 11.22 -7.91
N TYR A 25 16.40 10.39 -8.42
CA TYR A 25 16.61 9.52 -9.58
C TYR A 25 17.10 10.33 -10.80
N LYS A 26 16.43 11.42 -11.15
CA LYS A 26 16.84 12.30 -12.26
C LYS A 26 18.23 12.91 -12.06
N LYS A 27 18.58 13.26 -10.82
CA LYS A 27 19.89 13.80 -10.44
C LYS A 27 20.97 12.73 -10.27
N LYS A 28 20.61 11.44 -10.36
CA LYS A 28 21.46 10.28 -10.07
C LYS A 28 21.98 10.27 -8.62
N ASP A 29 21.25 10.88 -7.70
CA ASP A 29 21.53 10.82 -6.26
C ASP A 29 20.94 9.52 -5.69
N ILE A 30 21.75 8.46 -5.75
CA ILE A 30 21.32 7.10 -5.39
C ILE A 30 20.93 6.98 -3.93
N THR A 31 21.70 7.61 -3.02
CA THR A 31 21.48 7.48 -1.59
C THR A 31 20.17 8.15 -1.21
N TYR A 32 19.96 9.38 -1.68
CA TYR A 32 18.74 10.13 -1.38
C TYR A 32 17.51 9.48 -2.02
N GLU A 33 17.62 8.94 -3.24
CA GLU A 33 16.56 8.17 -3.88
C GLU A 33 16.11 6.99 -3.01
N ILE A 34 17.06 6.21 -2.50
CA ILE A 34 16.80 5.02 -1.67
C ILE A 34 16.07 5.41 -0.38
N GLU A 35 16.52 6.48 0.29
CA GLU A 35 15.93 6.95 1.55
C GLU A 35 14.46 7.37 1.37
N GLU A 36 14.18 8.19 0.37
CA GLU A 36 12.82 8.65 0.06
C GLU A 36 11.94 7.49 -0.45
N CYS A 37 12.51 6.55 -1.21
CA CYS A 37 11.82 5.31 -1.63
C CYS A 37 11.36 4.46 -0.44
N ILE A 38 12.23 4.27 0.56
CA ILE A 38 11.92 3.52 1.77
C ILE A 38 10.81 4.22 2.58
N GLN A 39 10.89 5.55 2.71
CA GLN A 39 9.88 6.34 3.39
C GLN A 39 8.52 6.26 2.68
N ALA A 40 8.50 6.43 1.35
CA ALA A 40 7.29 6.30 0.53
C ALA A 40 6.63 4.93 0.73
N LEU A 41 7.42 3.84 0.69
CA LEU A 41 6.94 2.48 0.91
C LEU A 41 6.27 2.31 2.29
N ILE A 42 6.94 2.75 3.36
CA ILE A 42 6.44 2.59 4.73
C ILE A 42 5.13 3.38 4.92
N LEU A 43 5.10 4.62 4.46
CA LEU A 43 3.92 5.49 4.56
C LEU A 43 2.75 4.94 3.77
N PHE A 44 2.99 4.49 2.53
CA PHE A 44 1.95 3.91 1.70
C PHE A 44 1.38 2.63 2.32
N GLN A 45 2.24 1.73 2.83
CA GLN A 45 1.78 0.51 3.49
C GLN A 45 0.97 0.81 4.75
N ALA A 46 1.38 1.80 5.55
CA ALA A 46 0.62 2.23 6.72
C ALA A 46 -0.76 2.80 6.31
N GLY A 47 -0.83 3.54 5.20
CA GLY A 47 -2.09 4.00 4.60
C GLY A 47 -3.00 2.84 4.17
N MET A 48 -2.45 1.85 3.45
CA MET A 48 -3.15 0.62 3.05
C MET A 48 -3.72 -0.15 4.25
N GLU A 49 -2.93 -0.27 5.31
CA GLU A 49 -3.37 -0.94 6.56
C GLU A 49 -4.48 -0.15 7.25
N ALA A 50 -4.40 1.19 7.28
CA ALA A 50 -5.46 2.03 7.83
C ALA A 50 -6.77 1.93 7.03
N ILE A 51 -6.69 1.90 5.69
CA ILE A 51 -7.84 1.71 4.82
C ILE A 51 -8.52 0.38 5.13
N ILE A 52 -7.80 -0.73 5.01
CA ILE A 52 -8.44 -2.05 5.12
C ILE A 52 -9.01 -2.30 6.52
N ASN A 53 -8.38 -1.77 7.57
CA ASN A 53 -8.92 -1.86 8.92
C ASN A 53 -10.20 -1.04 9.10
N ASP A 54 -10.28 0.17 8.54
CA ASP A 54 -11.50 0.98 8.60
C ASP A 54 -12.64 0.29 7.84
N GLU A 55 -12.34 -0.23 6.64
CA GLU A 55 -13.34 -0.93 5.83
C GLU A 55 -13.85 -2.22 6.50
N ILE A 56 -12.97 -3.07 7.03
CA ILE A 56 -13.37 -4.27 7.79
C ILE A 56 -14.20 -3.87 9.01
N THR A 57 -13.86 -2.76 9.68
CA THR A 57 -14.56 -2.33 10.89
C THR A 57 -15.97 -1.81 10.59
N ASN A 58 -16.12 -1.06 9.49
CA ASN A 58 -17.29 -0.23 9.25
C ASN A 58 -18.21 -0.73 8.14
N HIS A 59 -17.71 -1.48 7.14
CA HIS A 59 -18.49 -1.83 5.97
C HIS A 59 -19.27 -3.15 6.15
N PRO A 60 -20.62 -3.18 5.96
CA PRO A 60 -21.43 -4.37 6.20
C PRO A 60 -21.04 -5.59 5.36
N LEU A 61 -20.59 -5.37 4.11
CA LEU A 61 -20.14 -6.45 3.22
C LEU A 61 -18.89 -7.19 3.72
N LEU A 62 -18.14 -6.60 4.66
CA LEU A 62 -16.95 -7.19 5.27
C LEU A 62 -17.22 -7.76 6.67
N SER A 63 -18.49 -7.93 7.04
CA SER A 63 -18.88 -8.46 8.35
C SER A 63 -18.31 -9.84 8.65
N SER A 64 -18.18 -10.72 7.66
CA SER A 64 -17.54 -12.04 7.81
C SER A 64 -16.06 -11.93 8.19
N VAL A 65 -15.32 -11.02 7.54
CA VAL A 65 -13.90 -10.75 7.85
C VAL A 65 -13.76 -10.11 9.24
N LYS A 66 -14.68 -9.20 9.59
CA LYS A 66 -14.74 -8.58 10.91
C LYS A 66 -14.96 -9.59 12.02
N SER A 67 -15.88 -10.54 11.83
CA SER A 67 -16.12 -11.62 12.79
C SER A 67 -14.86 -12.45 13.02
N GLU A 68 -14.18 -12.86 11.95
CA GLU A 68 -12.92 -13.60 12.05
C GLU A 68 -11.82 -12.81 12.77
N GLU A 69 -11.66 -11.52 12.45
CA GLU A 69 -10.73 -10.62 13.13
C GLU A 69 -11.06 -10.50 14.63
N SER A 70 -12.34 -10.37 14.98
CA SER A 70 -12.79 -10.30 16.37
C SER A 70 -12.49 -11.60 17.13
N ASP A 71 -12.72 -12.75 16.50
CA ASP A 71 -12.46 -14.06 17.10
C ASP A 71 -10.97 -14.25 17.38
N LEU A 72 -10.08 -13.85 16.46
CA LEU A 72 -8.63 -13.90 16.67
C LEU A 72 -8.18 -12.95 17.80
N ASN A 73 -8.80 -11.77 17.91
CA ASN A 73 -8.44 -10.79 18.92
C ASN A 73 -8.73 -11.28 20.35
N THR A 74 -9.65 -12.22 20.54
CA THR A 74 -9.84 -12.91 21.84
C THR A 74 -8.59 -13.64 22.33
N HIS A 75 -7.68 -13.97 21.40
CA HIS A 75 -6.40 -14.63 21.66
C HIS A 75 -5.20 -13.69 21.48
N PHE A 76 -5.40 -12.38 21.53
CA PHE A 76 -4.36 -11.36 21.28
C PHE A 76 -3.68 -11.51 19.91
N LYS A 77 -4.43 -12.00 18.91
CA LYS A 77 -3.98 -12.15 17.53
C LYS A 77 -4.83 -11.28 16.62
N SER A 78 -4.27 -10.86 15.50
CA SER A 78 -4.99 -10.22 14.40
C SER A 78 -4.73 -10.96 13.10
N LEU A 79 -5.60 -10.77 12.11
CA LEU A 79 -5.29 -11.17 10.75
C LEU A 79 -4.02 -10.46 10.29
N SER A 80 -3.17 -11.19 9.56
CA SER A 80 -2.03 -10.58 8.91
C SER A 80 -2.49 -9.57 7.85
N PHE A 81 -1.65 -8.58 7.52
CA PHE A 81 -1.89 -7.63 6.42
C PHE A 81 -2.39 -8.34 5.15
N LYS A 82 -1.67 -9.39 4.74
CA LYS A 82 -2.01 -10.21 3.58
C LYS A 82 -3.41 -10.84 3.70
N ASN A 83 -3.73 -11.41 4.86
CA ASN A 83 -5.02 -12.06 5.09
C ASN A 83 -6.17 -11.05 5.11
N LYS A 84 -5.99 -9.86 5.68
CA LYS A 84 -7.01 -8.80 5.67
C LYS A 84 -7.42 -8.45 4.24
N TRP A 85 -6.45 -8.22 3.37
CA TRP A 85 -6.70 -7.90 1.97
C TRP A 85 -7.30 -9.08 1.19
N THR A 86 -6.68 -10.26 1.28
CA THR A 86 -7.13 -11.45 0.54
C THR A 86 -8.56 -11.84 0.91
N LYS A 87 -8.87 -11.90 2.21
CA LYS A 87 -10.21 -12.24 2.70
C LYS A 87 -11.25 -11.17 2.37
N SER A 88 -10.85 -9.90 2.35
CA SER A 88 -11.76 -8.83 1.93
C SER A 88 -12.10 -8.92 0.45
N TYR A 89 -11.12 -9.23 -0.41
CA TYR A 89 -11.36 -9.49 -1.83
C TYR A 89 -12.28 -10.70 -2.05
N GLU A 90 -12.03 -11.80 -1.33
CA GLU A 90 -12.88 -13.00 -1.36
C GLU A 90 -14.32 -12.68 -0.91
N ALA A 91 -14.48 -11.96 0.20
CA ALA A 91 -15.80 -11.57 0.72
C ALA A 91 -16.58 -10.68 -0.25
N LEU A 92 -15.88 -9.80 -0.97
CA LEU A 92 -16.45 -8.89 -1.96
C LEU A 92 -16.58 -9.50 -3.37
N GLN A 93 -16.09 -10.73 -3.57
CA GLN A 93 -16.10 -11.42 -4.86
C GLN A 93 -15.39 -10.64 -5.99
N ILE A 94 -14.37 -9.84 -5.66
CA ILE A 94 -13.51 -9.17 -6.64
C ILE A 94 -12.71 -10.26 -7.38
N ARG A 95 -12.68 -10.25 -8.71
CA ARG A 95 -12.03 -11.32 -9.51
C ARG A 95 -10.66 -10.89 -10.05
N GLU A 96 -10.47 -9.60 -10.21
CA GLU A 96 -9.27 -8.93 -10.68
C GLU A 96 -8.21 -8.91 -9.57
N PHE A 97 -7.68 -10.08 -9.24
CA PHE A 97 -6.69 -10.26 -8.17
C PHE A 97 -5.28 -9.82 -8.59
N GLU A 98 -5.00 -9.62 -9.88
CA GLU A 98 -3.63 -9.41 -10.37
C GLU A 98 -2.90 -8.25 -9.67
N TYR A 99 -3.58 -7.13 -9.44
CA TYR A 99 -3.00 -5.95 -8.78
C TYR A 99 -2.71 -6.22 -7.31
N LEU A 100 -3.62 -6.92 -6.62
CA LEU A 100 -3.43 -7.28 -5.22
C LEU A 100 -2.29 -8.30 -5.07
N GLU A 101 -2.23 -9.31 -5.92
CA GLU A 101 -1.15 -10.31 -5.91
C GLU A 101 0.22 -9.65 -6.16
N ALA A 102 0.31 -8.81 -7.20
CA ALA A 102 1.52 -8.05 -7.50
C ALA A 102 1.95 -7.16 -6.31
N TYR A 103 0.98 -6.48 -5.67
CA TYR A 103 1.25 -5.66 -4.50
C TYR A 103 1.70 -6.48 -3.28
N LEU A 104 1.09 -7.64 -3.03
CA LEU A 104 1.45 -8.51 -1.90
C LEU A 104 2.83 -9.13 -2.07
N ASP A 105 3.20 -9.47 -3.30
CA ASP A 105 4.55 -9.93 -3.63
C ASP A 105 5.58 -8.80 -3.45
N PHE A 106 5.27 -7.60 -3.93
CA PHE A 106 6.05 -6.40 -3.65
C PHE A 106 6.21 -6.14 -2.15
N TYR A 107 5.12 -6.16 -1.38
CA TYR A 107 5.15 -6.01 0.07
C TYR A 107 6.08 -7.03 0.74
N SER A 108 6.00 -8.30 0.32
CA SER A 108 6.83 -9.37 0.87
C SER A 108 8.31 -9.18 0.55
N GLN A 109 8.65 -8.69 -0.64
CA GLN A 109 10.02 -8.52 -1.09
C GLN A 109 10.68 -7.24 -0.58
N TYR A 110 9.91 -6.16 -0.39
CA TYR A 110 10.45 -4.83 -0.09
C TYR A 110 10.12 -4.37 1.34
N ARG A 111 8.87 -4.47 1.79
CA ARG A 111 8.50 -3.95 3.13
C ARG A 111 8.99 -4.87 4.24
N ILE A 112 8.71 -6.17 4.13
CA ILE A 112 9.05 -7.12 5.20
C ILE A 112 10.53 -7.05 5.58
N PRO A 113 11.51 -7.06 4.64
CA PRO A 113 12.92 -6.99 5.00
C PRO A 113 13.35 -5.74 5.76
N ILE A 114 12.70 -4.59 5.55
CA ILE A 114 12.99 -3.35 6.29
C ILE A 114 12.49 -3.47 7.74
N THR A 115 11.26 -3.94 7.92
CA THR A 115 10.59 -3.99 9.23
C THR A 115 10.96 -5.20 10.09
N HIS A 116 11.33 -6.31 9.45
CA HIS A 116 11.62 -7.59 10.07
C HIS A 116 12.86 -8.22 9.42
N PRO A 117 14.05 -7.59 9.57
CA PRO A 117 15.27 -8.06 8.93
C PRO A 117 15.67 -9.44 9.46
N LYS A 118 15.55 -10.47 8.62
CA LYS A 118 16.01 -11.84 8.96
C LYS A 118 17.54 -12.00 8.90
N ARG A 119 18.21 -11.11 8.17
CA ARG A 119 19.67 -11.10 8.01
C ARG A 119 20.24 -9.83 8.66
N ARG A 120 21.47 -9.93 9.17
CA ARG A 120 22.20 -8.79 9.78
C ARG A 120 22.40 -7.63 8.81
N TYR A 121 22.43 -7.90 7.49
CA TYR A 121 22.56 -6.90 6.44
C TYR A 121 21.42 -7.04 5.43
N VAL A 122 20.73 -5.93 5.16
CA VAL A 122 19.71 -5.81 4.11
C VAL A 122 20.31 -4.94 3.00
N SER A 123 20.29 -5.44 1.76
CA SER A 123 20.72 -4.62 0.63
C SER A 123 19.69 -3.53 0.39
N LEU A 124 20.11 -2.27 0.49
CA LEU A 124 19.24 -1.13 0.20
C LEU A 124 19.20 -0.77 -1.29
N SER A 125 20.07 -1.37 -2.11
CA SER A 125 20.16 -1.09 -3.55
C SER A 125 18.89 -1.46 -4.34
N ILE A 126 18.03 -2.30 -3.78
CA ILE A 126 16.79 -2.73 -4.42
C ILE A 126 15.70 -1.65 -4.36
N TYR A 127 15.77 -0.71 -3.40
CA TYR A 127 14.76 0.34 -3.21
C TYR A 127 15.01 1.50 -4.18
N ARG A 128 14.69 1.27 -5.45
CA ARG A 128 14.82 2.26 -6.52
C ARG A 128 13.46 2.77 -6.95
N PHE A 129 13.43 4.02 -7.42
CA PHE A 129 12.22 4.76 -7.76
C PHE A 129 11.25 3.91 -8.58
N ARG A 130 11.70 3.39 -9.73
CA ARG A 130 10.85 2.59 -10.63
C ARG A 130 10.19 1.40 -9.93
N LYS A 131 10.94 0.66 -9.11
CA LYS A 131 10.42 -0.52 -8.40
C LYS A 131 9.43 -0.16 -7.32
N ILE A 132 9.68 0.92 -6.58
CA ILE A 132 8.76 1.40 -5.54
C ILE A 132 7.50 2.01 -6.16
N TYR A 133 7.65 2.76 -7.26
CA TYR A 133 6.55 3.33 -8.03
C TYR A 133 5.60 2.24 -8.54
N GLU A 134 6.12 1.23 -9.25
CA GLU A 134 5.33 0.09 -9.76
C GLU A 134 4.63 -0.67 -8.61
N GLY A 135 5.31 -0.84 -7.48
CA GLY A 135 4.71 -1.47 -6.30
C GLY A 135 3.56 -0.66 -5.71
N ILE A 136 3.74 0.65 -5.52
CA ILE A 136 2.70 1.54 -5.01
C ILE A 136 1.52 1.62 -5.98
N GLU A 137 1.77 1.67 -7.29
CA GLU A 137 0.74 1.66 -8.33
C GLU A 137 -0.17 0.43 -8.22
N ASN A 138 0.41 -0.77 -8.11
CA ASN A 138 -0.37 -1.99 -7.92
C ASN A 138 -1.23 -1.94 -6.65
N GLY A 139 -0.67 -1.43 -5.55
CA GLY A 139 -1.43 -1.22 -4.32
C GLY A 139 -2.55 -0.20 -4.47
N TRP A 140 -2.34 0.85 -5.27
CA TRP A 140 -3.35 1.86 -5.57
C TRP A 140 -4.52 1.26 -6.33
N TYR A 141 -4.25 0.52 -7.41
CA TYR A 141 -5.29 -0.18 -8.17
C TYR A 141 -6.03 -1.19 -7.30
N ALA A 142 -5.33 -1.87 -6.39
CA ALA A 142 -5.98 -2.78 -5.45
C ALA A 142 -6.97 -2.06 -4.51
N VAL A 143 -6.68 -0.83 -4.07
CA VAL A 143 -7.65 -0.01 -3.29
C VAL A 143 -8.79 0.45 -4.19
N GLN A 144 -8.51 0.86 -5.43
CA GLN A 144 -9.56 1.32 -6.34
C GLN A 144 -10.60 0.23 -6.61
N LEU A 145 -10.16 -1.00 -6.85
CA LEU A 145 -11.06 -2.14 -7.04
C LEU A 145 -11.88 -2.43 -5.79
N LEU A 146 -11.25 -2.38 -4.61
CA LEU A 146 -11.94 -2.52 -3.33
C LEU A 146 -13.05 -1.45 -3.21
N TYR A 147 -12.70 -0.18 -3.39
CA TYR A 147 -13.63 0.94 -3.23
C TYR A 147 -14.74 0.94 -4.27
N ALA A 148 -14.46 0.53 -5.52
CA ALA A 148 -15.48 0.40 -6.55
C ALA A 148 -16.61 -0.56 -6.12
N VAL A 149 -16.28 -1.71 -5.51
CA VAL A 149 -17.29 -2.64 -5.00
C VAL A 149 -17.99 -2.13 -3.74
N LEU A 150 -17.27 -1.37 -2.90
CA LEU A 150 -17.83 -0.73 -1.70
C LEU A 150 -18.65 0.55 -2.00
N GLY A 151 -18.80 0.93 -3.28
CA GLY A 151 -19.52 2.14 -3.68
C GLY A 151 -18.84 3.45 -3.25
N LYS A 152 -17.50 3.43 -3.15
CA LYS A 152 -16.66 4.57 -2.79
C LYS A 152 -15.81 4.98 -3.99
N GLU A 153 -15.48 6.26 -4.06
CA GLU A 153 -14.57 6.79 -5.07
C GLU A 153 -13.16 6.98 -4.48
N LEU A 154 -12.16 6.61 -5.26
CA LEU A 154 -10.77 6.98 -5.06
C LEU A 154 -10.26 7.64 -6.34
N THR A 155 -9.51 8.73 -6.20
CA THR A 155 -8.81 9.38 -7.30
C THR A 155 -8.01 8.35 -8.12
N SER A 156 -7.97 8.48 -9.45
CA SER A 156 -7.19 7.56 -10.28
C SER A 156 -5.69 7.67 -9.97
N TRP A 157 -4.94 6.60 -10.22
CA TRP A 157 -3.48 6.61 -10.04
C TRP A 157 -2.80 7.72 -10.84
N GLU A 158 -3.29 7.95 -12.06
CA GLU A 158 -2.76 8.98 -12.97
C GLU A 158 -3.04 10.39 -12.44
N LEU A 159 -4.24 10.61 -11.89
CA LEU A 159 -4.58 11.88 -11.25
C LEU A 159 -3.77 12.10 -9.97
N PHE A 160 -3.55 11.05 -9.18
CA PHE A 160 -2.63 11.09 -8.03
C PHE A 160 -1.21 11.44 -8.48
N CYS A 161 -0.68 10.77 -9.50
CA CYS A 161 0.64 11.07 -10.04
C CYS A 161 0.75 12.53 -10.51
N LYS A 162 -0.29 13.02 -11.21
CA LYS A 162 -0.35 14.40 -11.68
C LYS A 162 -0.34 15.42 -10.53
N GLU A 163 -1.06 15.15 -9.44
CA GLU A 163 -1.06 16.00 -8.23
C GLU A 163 0.35 16.16 -7.66
N TYR A 164 1.14 15.08 -7.69
CA TYR A 164 2.50 15.04 -7.14
C TYR A 164 3.59 15.28 -8.19
N SER A 165 3.25 15.76 -9.39
CA SER A 165 4.22 15.99 -10.49
C SER A 165 5.09 14.76 -10.82
N LEU A 166 4.54 13.56 -10.59
CA LEU A 166 5.11 12.31 -11.03
C LEU A 166 4.73 12.13 -12.50
N VAL A 167 5.74 12.12 -13.38
CA VAL A 167 5.51 11.78 -14.78
C VAL A 167 5.25 10.28 -14.84
N LEU A 168 4.15 9.87 -15.47
CA LEU A 168 3.92 8.47 -15.81
C LEU A 168 5.14 8.00 -16.59
N LEU A 169 5.81 6.95 -16.10
CA LEU A 169 6.90 6.34 -16.85
C LEU A 169 6.27 5.61 -18.04
N ASP A 170 6.10 6.32 -19.15
CA ASP A 170 5.85 5.66 -20.44
C ASP A 170 7.14 4.90 -20.81
N ASP A 171 7.02 3.58 -20.98
CA ASP A 171 8.10 2.66 -21.39
C ASP A 171 8.76 3.05 -22.72
#